data_AF-A0AAW0LT32-F1
#
_entry.id   AF-A0AAW0LT32-F1
#
_cell.length_a   1.000
_cell.length_b   1.000
_cell.length_c   1.000
_cell.angle_alpha   90.00
_cell.angle_beta   90.00
_cell.angle_gamma   90.00
#
_symmetry.space_group_name_H-M   'P 1'
#
loop_
_entity.id
_entity.type
_entity.pdbx_description
1 polymer ?
#
loop_
_entity_poly.entity_id
_entity_poly.type
_entity_poly.pdbx_seq_one_letter_code
_entity_poly.pdbx_strand_id
1 'polypeptide(L)'
;LPHSHNFHFPTNPITPHYHHHHSPLHFSPKHSFPFTLKKTAISCSHPQQTPSNSAPTPSPRRHPNYIPNCISDPNYVRIFDTTLRDGEQSPSASRTSKEKLDIARQLAKLNVDIIEASFPATSNDDFEAVKAIAKEVGNAVDVDGYVPIICGLSWCKEKDIRRAWEAVKYTKRPRIHTFIATNAIHMEFKLRKTKEQVIEIAKSMAGATTLNIPDTVGITVPTEFGKLISDIKANTPGIENVIISTHCQNDLGLSTANTVSLEVTINGIGERARNASLEEVRKRLGPFAPAPSLNGKSLIYVLAF
;
A
#
# COMPACT_ATOMS: atom_id res chain seq x y z
N LEU A 1 -13.49 63.59 26.09
CA LEU A 1 -12.59 63.79 24.93
C LEU A 1 -11.87 62.47 24.63
N PRO A 2 -11.49 62.20 23.37
CA PRO A 2 -11.94 60.99 22.67
C PRO A 2 -10.77 60.04 22.28
N HIS A 3 -10.96 58.86 21.68
CA HIS A 3 -12.12 58.28 20.97
C HIS A 3 -12.46 56.84 21.41
N SER A 4 -13.70 56.43 21.12
CA SER A 4 -14.04 55.04 20.81
C SER A 4 -14.51 54.95 19.35
N HIS A 5 -14.15 53.88 18.64
CA HIS A 5 -14.62 53.62 17.27
C HIS A 5 -15.10 52.18 17.13
N ASN A 6 -16.41 52.03 16.92
CA ASN A 6 -17.01 50.76 16.55
C ASN A 6 -16.70 50.43 15.09
N PHE A 7 -16.31 49.19 14.81
CA PHE A 7 -16.39 48.62 13.46
C PHE A 7 -17.60 47.69 13.38
N HIS A 8 -18.59 48.05 12.56
CA HIS A 8 -19.66 47.15 12.16
C HIS A 8 -19.16 46.23 11.04
N PHE A 9 -19.36 44.92 11.20
CA PHE A 9 -19.26 43.97 10.10
C PHE A 9 -20.64 43.85 9.42
N PRO A 10 -20.78 44.14 8.11
CA PRO A 10 -22.02 43.95 7.39
C PRO A 10 -22.27 42.46 7.15
N THR A 11 -23.31 41.91 7.80
CA THR A 11 -23.78 40.54 7.59
C THR A 11 -24.60 40.44 6.30
N ASN A 12 -24.01 39.92 5.22
CA ASN A 12 -24.74 39.55 3.99
C ASN A 12 -24.42 38.08 3.63
N PRO A 13 -25.40 37.15 3.66
CA PRO A 13 -25.16 35.75 3.33
C PRO A 13 -25.12 35.55 1.81
N ILE A 14 -23.91 35.47 1.24
CA ILE A 14 -23.72 35.10 -0.17
C ILE A 14 -23.96 33.60 -0.32
N THR A 15 -25.07 33.22 -0.93
CA THR A 15 -25.41 31.84 -1.30
C THR A 15 -24.95 31.53 -2.72
N PRO A 16 -23.93 30.66 -2.93
CA PRO A 16 -23.49 30.30 -4.27
C PRO A 16 -24.45 29.28 -4.91
N HIS A 17 -25.32 29.75 -5.80
CA HIS A 17 -26.14 28.87 -6.65
C HIS A 17 -25.26 28.13 -7.68
N TYR A 18 -24.98 26.86 -7.43
CA TYR A 18 -24.33 25.97 -8.40
C TYR A 18 -25.32 25.52 -9.49
N HIS A 19 -25.27 26.15 -10.65
CA HIS A 19 -25.98 25.68 -11.84
C HIS A 19 -25.26 24.47 -12.47
N HIS A 20 -25.91 23.30 -12.40
CA HIS A 20 -25.44 22.07 -13.04
C HIS A 20 -25.62 22.11 -14.57
N HIS A 21 -24.61 22.60 -15.30
CA HIS A 21 -24.54 22.40 -16.75
C HIS A 21 -23.99 21.00 -17.09
N HIS A 22 -24.89 20.02 -17.19
CA HIS A 22 -24.57 18.72 -17.78
C HIS A 22 -24.61 18.79 -19.31
N SER A 23 -23.44 18.69 -19.94
CA SER A 23 -23.29 18.50 -21.39
C SER A 23 -22.77 17.09 -21.68
N PRO A 24 -23.61 16.14 -22.14
CA PRO A 24 -23.16 14.78 -22.44
C PRO A 24 -22.34 14.74 -23.75
N LEU A 25 -21.07 14.35 -23.65
CA LEU A 25 -20.22 14.14 -24.82
C LEU A 25 -20.60 12.83 -25.55
N HIS A 26 -21.29 12.97 -26.69
CA HIS A 26 -21.60 11.84 -27.57
C HIS A 26 -20.33 11.28 -28.23
N PHE A 27 -19.91 10.08 -27.83
CA PHE A 27 -18.97 9.25 -28.61
C PHE A 27 -19.73 8.18 -29.40
N SER A 28 -19.51 8.13 -30.71
CA SER A 28 -20.10 7.12 -31.59
C SER A 28 -19.11 5.98 -31.85
N PRO A 29 -19.43 4.71 -31.50
CA PRO A 29 -18.58 3.59 -31.82
C PRO A 29 -18.66 3.24 -33.31
N LYS A 30 -17.51 3.22 -34.00
CA LYS A 30 -17.31 2.58 -35.30
C LYS A 30 -16.11 1.63 -35.22
N HIS A 31 -16.09 0.65 -36.12
CA HIS A 31 -15.11 -0.45 -36.20
C HIS A 31 -15.28 -1.56 -35.16
N SER A 32 -16.23 -2.44 -35.44
CA SER A 32 -16.21 -3.83 -34.97
C SER A 32 -15.16 -4.64 -35.75
N PHE A 33 -14.42 -5.52 -35.06
CA PHE A 33 -13.58 -6.56 -35.67
C PHE A 33 -14.12 -7.94 -35.26
N PRO A 34 -14.21 -8.91 -36.19
CA PRO A 34 -14.74 -10.24 -35.87
C PRO A 34 -13.65 -11.14 -35.26
N PHE A 35 -13.94 -11.74 -34.10
CA PHE A 35 -13.14 -12.84 -33.56
C PHE A 35 -14.04 -14.03 -33.23
N THR A 36 -13.87 -15.13 -33.98
CA THR A 36 -14.76 -16.29 -33.91
C THR A 36 -14.33 -17.25 -32.80
N LEU A 37 -15.02 -17.23 -31.65
CA LEU A 37 -14.82 -18.25 -30.61
C LEU A 37 -15.31 -19.62 -31.10
N LYS A 38 -14.39 -20.58 -31.24
CA LYS A 38 -14.75 -22.00 -31.34
C LYS A 38 -15.15 -22.51 -29.95
N LYS A 39 -16.40 -22.96 -29.80
CA LYS A 39 -16.82 -23.73 -28.62
C LYS A 39 -16.29 -25.17 -28.72
N THR A 40 -15.33 -25.53 -27.89
CA THR A 40 -15.06 -26.93 -27.52
C THR A 40 -15.69 -27.22 -26.16
N ALA A 41 -16.72 -28.06 -26.14
CA ALA A 41 -17.33 -28.53 -24.91
C ALA A 41 -16.45 -29.64 -24.29
N ILE A 42 -16.17 -29.54 -23.00
CA ILE A 42 -15.52 -30.60 -22.21
C ILE A 42 -16.60 -31.22 -21.31
N SER A 43 -16.75 -32.54 -21.38
CA SER A 43 -17.73 -33.28 -20.57
C SER A 43 -17.12 -33.68 -19.23
N CYS A 44 -17.80 -33.36 -18.12
CA CYS A 44 -17.35 -33.69 -16.76
C CYS A 44 -18.14 -34.87 -16.19
N SER A 45 -17.56 -36.07 -16.24
CA SER A 45 -18.07 -37.24 -15.50
C SER A 45 -17.69 -37.17 -14.02
N HIS A 46 -18.67 -37.12 -13.11
CA HIS A 46 -18.44 -37.24 -11.67
C HIS A 46 -18.27 -38.69 -11.22
N PRO A 47 -17.20 -39.05 -10.49
CA PRO A 47 -17.17 -40.20 -9.59
C PRO A 47 -17.82 -39.82 -8.25
N GLN A 48 -18.67 -40.69 -7.70
CA GLN A 48 -19.14 -40.51 -6.31
C GLN A 48 -18.00 -40.77 -5.33
N GLN A 49 -17.80 -39.86 -4.37
CA GLN A 49 -16.93 -40.10 -3.21
C GLN A 49 -17.78 -40.36 -1.97
N THR A 50 -17.50 -41.45 -1.27
CA THR A 50 -18.06 -41.74 0.06
C THR A 50 -17.38 -40.90 1.14
N PRO A 51 -18.11 -40.32 2.11
CA PRO A 51 -17.52 -39.43 3.11
C PRO A 51 -16.66 -40.19 4.12
N SER A 52 -15.34 -39.99 4.06
CA SER A 52 -14.39 -40.49 5.06
C SER A 52 -14.33 -39.55 6.27
N ASN A 53 -14.79 -40.01 7.43
CA ASN A 53 -14.71 -39.25 8.69
C ASN A 53 -13.26 -39.22 9.23
N SER A 54 -12.44 -38.34 8.68
CA SER A 54 -11.10 -38.01 9.17
C SER A 54 -10.97 -36.50 9.32
N ALA A 55 -10.83 -36.01 10.55
CA ALA A 55 -10.56 -34.59 10.79
C ALA A 55 -9.25 -34.19 10.09
N PRO A 56 -9.21 -33.08 9.33
CA PRO A 56 -8.06 -32.73 8.52
C PRO A 56 -6.84 -32.43 9.41
N THR A 57 -5.83 -33.27 9.33
CA THR A 57 -4.54 -33.03 10.00
C THR A 57 -3.93 -31.75 9.43
N PRO A 58 -3.52 -30.76 10.26
CA PRO A 58 -3.04 -29.49 9.76
C PRO A 58 -1.73 -29.67 8.97
N SER A 59 -1.81 -29.51 7.66
CA SER A 59 -0.65 -29.55 6.75
C SER A 59 0.38 -28.47 7.10
N PRO A 60 1.69 -28.71 6.89
CA PRO A 60 2.73 -27.71 7.16
C PRO A 60 2.46 -26.38 6.43
N ARG A 61 2.66 -25.27 7.16
CA ARG A 61 2.19 -23.92 6.78
C ARG A 61 3.12 -23.26 5.76
N ARG A 62 2.94 -23.60 4.49
CA ARG A 62 3.75 -23.05 3.40
C ARG A 62 3.18 -21.74 2.85
N HIS A 63 3.91 -20.63 2.98
CA HIS A 63 3.47 -19.29 2.53
C HIS A 63 3.05 -19.21 1.05
N PRO A 64 2.09 -18.33 0.68
CA PRO A 64 1.83 -17.99 -0.72
C PRO A 64 3.12 -17.48 -1.36
N ASN A 65 3.37 -17.89 -2.61
CA ASN A 65 4.57 -17.43 -3.28
C ASN A 65 4.33 -16.06 -3.91
N TYR A 66 5.42 -15.31 -3.99
CA TYR A 66 5.34 -13.89 -4.28
C TYR A 66 5.31 -13.58 -5.77
N ILE A 67 4.09 -13.37 -6.28
CA ILE A 67 3.85 -12.66 -7.54
C ILE A 67 3.58 -11.17 -7.19
N PRO A 68 4.37 -10.20 -7.69
CA PRO A 68 4.26 -8.78 -7.34
C PRO A 68 2.84 -8.21 -7.32
N ASN A 69 2.10 -8.43 -8.40
CA ASN A 69 0.81 -7.80 -8.68
C ASN A 69 -0.39 -8.74 -8.51
N CYS A 70 -0.19 -9.97 -8.03
CA CYS A 70 -1.24 -10.97 -7.88
C CYS A 70 -1.15 -11.65 -6.49
N ILE A 71 -2.30 -11.95 -5.90
CA ILE A 71 -2.44 -12.82 -4.73
C ILE A 71 -3.35 -13.97 -5.17
N SER A 72 -2.90 -15.22 -4.96
CA SER A 72 -3.54 -16.42 -5.49
C SER A 72 -4.76 -16.90 -4.70
N ASP A 73 -4.74 -16.71 -3.38
CA ASP A 73 -5.87 -16.98 -2.49
C ASP A 73 -6.61 -15.65 -2.24
N PRO A 74 -7.90 -15.51 -2.61
CA PRO A 74 -8.66 -14.27 -2.41
C PRO A 74 -8.88 -13.90 -0.94
N ASN A 75 -8.60 -14.82 0.00
CA ASN A 75 -8.67 -14.57 1.45
C ASN A 75 -7.32 -14.14 2.03
N TYR A 76 -6.21 -14.27 1.29
CA TYR A 76 -4.88 -13.91 1.79
C TYR A 76 -4.67 -12.40 1.73
N VAL A 77 -4.40 -11.79 2.89
CA VAL A 77 -4.08 -10.37 3.00
C VAL A 77 -2.59 -10.22 3.29
N ARG A 78 -1.86 -9.55 2.38
CA ARG A 78 -0.44 -9.26 2.58
C ARG A 78 -0.25 -8.29 3.75
N ILE A 79 0.67 -8.61 4.65
CA ILE A 79 1.09 -7.77 5.76
C ILE A 79 2.35 -6.99 5.35
N PHE A 80 2.21 -5.69 5.16
CA PHE A 80 3.32 -4.75 4.97
C PHE A 80 3.58 -4.04 6.31
N ASP A 81 4.74 -4.30 6.90
CA ASP A 81 5.19 -3.56 8.08
C ASP A 81 6.03 -2.34 7.69
N THR A 82 5.74 -1.19 8.31
CA THR A 82 6.53 0.06 8.19
C THR A 82 7.02 0.56 9.56
N THR A 83 7.21 -0.35 10.53
CA THR A 83 7.74 -0.04 11.89
C THR A 83 9.13 0.60 11.82
N LEU A 84 9.90 0.26 10.79
CA LEU A 84 11.25 0.76 10.52
C LEU A 84 11.30 2.04 9.67
N ARG A 85 10.15 2.57 9.22
CA ARG A 85 10.06 3.83 8.50
C ARG A 85 8.99 4.74 9.09
N ASP A 86 7.70 4.50 8.85
CA ASP A 86 6.63 5.35 9.42
C ASP A 86 6.65 5.28 10.95
N GLY A 87 6.86 4.07 11.49
CA GLY A 87 7.01 3.83 12.93
C GLY A 87 8.27 4.39 13.58
N GLU A 88 9.24 4.88 12.80
CA GLU A 88 10.38 5.66 13.30
C GLU A 88 10.05 7.15 13.47
N GLN A 89 9.02 7.65 12.76
CA GLN A 89 8.60 9.05 12.81
C GLN A 89 7.84 9.43 14.09
N SER A 90 7.54 8.47 14.97
CA SER A 90 7.10 8.73 16.34
C SER A 90 8.19 9.49 17.13
N PRO A 91 7.85 10.51 17.93
CA PRO A 91 8.81 11.18 18.81
C PRO A 91 9.57 10.18 19.70
N SER A 92 10.89 10.36 19.84
CA SER A 92 11.82 9.46 20.54
C SER A 92 11.98 8.03 19.97
N ALA A 93 11.39 7.71 18.81
CA ALA A 93 11.49 6.38 18.19
C ALA A 93 12.61 6.21 17.14
N SER A 94 13.52 7.18 17.01
CA SER A 94 14.69 7.13 16.12
C SER A 94 15.62 5.97 16.48
N ARG A 95 16.11 5.21 15.47
CA ARG A 95 16.88 3.97 15.66
C ARG A 95 18.14 3.94 14.82
N THR A 96 19.20 3.39 15.39
CA THR A 96 20.45 3.11 14.65
C THR A 96 20.27 2.00 13.62
N SER A 97 21.14 1.96 12.60
CA SER A 97 21.28 0.82 11.67
C SER A 97 21.24 -0.57 12.35
N LYS A 98 21.83 -0.71 13.56
CA LYS A 98 21.85 -1.99 14.29
C LYS A 98 20.46 -2.35 14.82
N GLU A 99 19.79 -1.41 15.48
CA GLU A 99 18.45 -1.63 16.04
C GLU A 99 17.41 -1.86 14.94
N LYS A 100 17.54 -1.15 13.80
CA LYS A 100 16.75 -1.40 12.59
C LYS A 100 16.90 -2.85 12.11
N LEU A 101 18.14 -3.37 12.06
CA LEU A 101 18.43 -4.75 11.68
C LEU A 101 17.93 -5.77 12.71
N ASP A 102 18.10 -5.51 14.01
CA ASP A 102 17.59 -6.39 15.07
C ASP A 102 16.05 -6.47 15.08
N ILE A 103 15.34 -5.36 14.84
CA ILE A 103 13.88 -5.35 14.69
C ILE A 103 13.46 -6.06 13.39
N ALA A 104 14.16 -5.86 12.27
CA ALA A 104 13.89 -6.58 11.01
C ALA A 104 13.98 -8.10 11.18
N ARG A 105 14.94 -8.60 11.99
CA ARG A 105 15.03 -10.02 12.37
C ARG A 105 13.82 -10.50 13.18
N GLN A 106 13.17 -9.66 13.99
CA GLN A 106 11.96 -10.05 14.71
C GLN A 106 10.71 -9.98 13.81
N LEU A 107 10.59 -8.95 12.96
CA LEU A 107 9.54 -8.82 11.95
C LEU A 107 9.51 -10.05 11.01
N ALA A 108 10.68 -10.52 10.60
CA ALA A 108 10.81 -11.75 9.83
C ALA A 108 10.19 -12.96 10.56
N LYS A 109 10.44 -13.13 11.87
CA LYS A 109 9.86 -14.22 12.70
C LYS A 109 8.37 -14.06 13.00
N LEU A 110 7.84 -12.84 12.89
CA LEU A 110 6.39 -12.60 12.93
C LEU A 110 5.71 -12.98 11.60
N ASN A 111 6.48 -13.37 10.58
CA ASN A 111 6.00 -13.77 9.26
C ASN A 111 5.18 -12.66 8.57
N VAL A 112 5.72 -11.43 8.55
CA VAL A 112 5.18 -10.34 7.71
C VAL A 112 5.64 -10.51 6.26
N ASP A 113 4.78 -10.23 5.28
CA ASP A 113 5.15 -10.34 3.86
C ASP A 113 6.24 -9.36 3.46
N ILE A 114 6.07 -8.09 3.83
CA ILE A 114 6.91 -6.97 3.41
C ILE A 114 7.40 -6.20 4.63
N ILE A 115 8.68 -5.81 4.61
CA ILE A 115 9.29 -4.89 5.57
C ILE A 115 9.76 -3.65 4.81
N GLU A 116 9.17 -2.49 5.08
CA GLU A 116 9.72 -1.19 4.67
C GLU A 116 10.83 -0.78 5.64
N ALA A 117 12.07 -1.02 5.21
CA ALA A 117 13.23 -1.05 6.11
C ALA A 117 13.81 0.33 6.47
N SER A 118 13.53 1.36 5.66
CA SER A 118 13.64 2.81 5.90
C SER A 118 13.45 3.54 4.54
N PHE A 119 13.87 4.80 4.43
CA PHE A 119 13.90 5.65 3.24
C PHE A 119 15.36 5.88 2.79
N PRO A 120 15.96 5.06 1.91
CA PRO A 120 17.39 5.15 1.57
C PRO A 120 17.91 6.50 1.06
N ALA A 121 17.04 7.42 0.63
CA ALA A 121 17.43 8.74 0.12
C ALA A 121 17.53 9.85 1.20
N THR A 122 17.08 9.63 2.45
CA THR A 122 17.15 10.65 3.53
C THR A 122 18.54 10.79 4.12
N SER A 123 19.25 9.69 4.34
CA SER A 123 20.57 9.69 4.96
C SER A 123 21.49 8.58 4.42
N ASN A 124 22.75 8.54 4.89
CA ASN A 124 23.64 7.40 4.67
C ASN A 124 23.37 6.24 5.65
N ASP A 125 22.88 6.51 6.86
CA ASP A 125 22.55 5.45 7.82
C ASP A 125 21.34 4.65 7.33
N ASP A 126 20.28 5.31 6.84
CA ASP A 126 19.11 4.63 6.26
C ASP A 126 19.46 3.79 5.02
N PHE A 127 20.39 4.27 4.19
CA PHE A 127 20.87 3.53 3.03
C PHE A 127 21.62 2.26 3.44
N GLU A 128 22.54 2.35 4.40
CA GLU A 128 23.29 1.19 4.89
C GLU A 128 22.44 0.24 5.75
N ALA A 129 21.47 0.75 6.53
CA ALA A 129 20.49 -0.04 7.26
C ALA A 129 19.64 -0.90 6.31
N VAL A 130 19.01 -0.29 5.30
CA VAL A 130 18.20 -1.01 4.30
C VAL A 130 19.07 -2.00 3.52
N LYS A 131 20.31 -1.64 3.20
CA LYS A 131 21.29 -2.50 2.51
C LYS A 131 21.78 -3.68 3.36
N ALA A 132 21.91 -3.51 4.68
CA ALA A 132 22.21 -4.59 5.62
C ALA A 132 21.00 -5.55 5.77
N ILE A 133 19.80 -5.00 5.98
CA ILE A 133 18.54 -5.75 6.07
C ILE A 133 18.28 -6.53 4.76
N ALA A 134 18.51 -5.92 3.60
CA ALA A 134 18.36 -6.58 2.30
C ALA A 134 19.37 -7.72 2.10
N LYS A 135 20.62 -7.56 2.58
CA LYS A 135 21.65 -8.61 2.50
C LYS A 135 21.38 -9.78 3.45
N GLU A 136 20.99 -9.52 4.68
CA GLU A 136 20.82 -10.57 5.69
C GLU A 136 19.38 -11.09 5.72
N VAL A 137 18.44 -10.32 6.24
CA VAL A 137 17.03 -10.71 6.42
C VAL A 137 16.35 -11.01 5.08
N GLY A 138 16.67 -10.23 4.03
CA GLY A 138 16.18 -10.45 2.66
C GLY A 138 16.76 -11.67 1.92
N ASN A 139 17.69 -12.42 2.54
CA ASN A 139 18.21 -13.67 2.01
C ASN A 139 17.98 -14.88 2.93
N ALA A 140 17.60 -14.66 4.19
CA ALA A 140 17.30 -15.70 5.17
C ALA A 140 15.97 -16.41 4.84
N VAL A 141 16.04 -17.37 3.92
CA VAL A 141 14.91 -18.26 3.57
C VAL A 141 14.76 -19.33 4.66
N ASP A 142 13.54 -19.52 5.16
CA ASP A 142 13.23 -20.55 6.16
C ASP A 142 13.00 -21.95 5.54
N VAL A 143 12.66 -22.92 6.39
CA VAL A 143 12.42 -24.32 6.01
C VAL A 143 11.19 -24.53 5.12
N ASP A 144 10.19 -23.65 5.20
CA ASP A 144 8.96 -23.72 4.39
C ASP A 144 9.12 -23.00 3.03
N GLY A 145 10.10 -22.10 2.93
CA GLY A 145 10.43 -21.32 1.73
C GLY A 145 10.04 -19.84 1.82
N TYR A 146 9.70 -19.35 3.01
CA TYR A 146 9.41 -17.94 3.26
C TYR A 146 10.68 -17.11 3.41
N VAL A 147 10.61 -15.88 2.90
CA VAL A 147 11.59 -14.80 3.08
C VAL A 147 10.84 -13.48 2.86
N PRO A 148 10.97 -12.48 3.76
CA PRO A 148 10.26 -11.22 3.62
C PRO A 148 10.76 -10.42 2.41
N ILE A 149 9.85 -9.68 1.80
CA ILE A 149 10.13 -8.71 0.75
C ILE A 149 10.73 -7.47 1.43
N ILE A 150 11.95 -7.09 1.07
CA ILE A 150 12.60 -5.91 1.64
C ILE A 150 12.32 -4.71 0.74
N CYS A 151 11.65 -3.72 1.31
CA CYS A 151 11.17 -2.53 0.63
C CYS A 151 11.94 -1.29 1.12
N GLY A 152 12.25 -0.38 0.19
CA GLY A 152 12.79 0.95 0.50
C GLY A 152 11.88 2.04 -0.05
N LEU A 153 11.60 3.06 0.79
CA LEU A 153 10.82 4.22 0.37
C LEU A 153 11.62 5.15 -0.55
N SER A 154 10.94 5.78 -1.51
CA SER A 154 11.50 6.75 -2.45
C SER A 154 10.47 7.83 -2.81
N TRP A 155 10.92 9.08 -2.99
CA TRP A 155 10.14 10.03 -3.79
C TRP A 155 10.02 9.53 -5.24
N CYS A 156 9.01 9.99 -5.97
CA CYS A 156 8.94 9.84 -7.43
C CYS A 156 9.97 10.73 -8.15
N LYS A 157 11.26 10.45 -7.95
CA LYS A 157 12.43 11.16 -8.53
C LYS A 157 13.51 10.14 -8.87
N GLU A 158 14.05 10.19 -10.08
CA GLU A 158 14.99 9.18 -10.60
C GLU A 158 16.19 8.92 -9.67
N LYS A 159 16.83 9.97 -9.14
CA LYS A 159 17.98 9.84 -8.24
C LYS A 159 17.65 9.08 -6.94
N ASP A 160 16.45 9.29 -6.41
CA ASP A 160 16.00 8.71 -5.14
C ASP A 160 15.60 7.24 -5.37
N ILE A 161 14.96 6.95 -6.51
CA ILE A 161 14.59 5.59 -6.94
C ILE A 161 15.86 4.76 -7.21
N ARG A 162 16.86 5.34 -7.89
CA ARG A 162 18.18 4.70 -8.08
C ARG A 162 18.85 4.41 -6.73
N ARG A 163 18.78 5.33 -5.76
CA ARG A 163 19.35 5.11 -4.43
C ARG A 163 18.58 4.06 -3.62
N ALA A 164 17.26 4.00 -3.73
CA ALA A 164 16.45 2.92 -3.15
C ALA A 164 16.82 1.56 -3.76
N TRP A 165 16.92 1.47 -5.10
CA TRP A 165 17.38 0.26 -5.79
C TRP A 165 18.77 -0.20 -5.32
N GLU A 166 19.73 0.73 -5.25
CA GLU A 166 21.10 0.42 -4.82
C GLU A 166 21.21 -0.11 -3.38
N ALA A 167 20.21 0.17 -2.53
CA ALA A 167 20.07 -0.44 -1.20
C ALA A 167 19.38 -1.81 -1.26
N VAL A 168 18.21 -1.92 -1.91
CA VAL A 168 17.40 -3.16 -1.87
C VAL A 168 17.87 -4.28 -2.81
N LYS A 169 18.68 -4.00 -3.84
CA LYS A 169 19.05 -4.98 -4.89
C LYS A 169 19.74 -6.27 -4.41
N TYR A 170 20.11 -6.37 -3.14
CA TYR A 170 20.74 -7.54 -2.53
C TYR A 170 19.77 -8.57 -1.94
N THR A 171 18.48 -8.26 -1.76
CA THR A 171 17.46 -9.24 -1.30
C THR A 171 16.98 -10.13 -2.46
N LYS A 172 16.52 -11.35 -2.13
CA LYS A 172 15.80 -12.24 -3.07
C LYS A 172 14.51 -11.61 -3.62
N ARG A 173 13.88 -10.70 -2.86
CA ARG A 173 12.60 -10.08 -3.18
C ARG A 173 12.68 -8.55 -2.97
N PRO A 174 13.31 -7.80 -3.89
CA PRO A 174 13.43 -6.34 -3.79
C PRO A 174 12.13 -5.64 -4.19
N ARG A 175 11.78 -4.60 -3.43
CA ARG A 175 10.63 -3.70 -3.70
C ARG A 175 11.03 -2.25 -3.49
N ILE A 176 10.45 -1.34 -4.26
CA ILE A 176 10.56 0.11 -4.04
C ILE A 176 9.17 0.69 -3.87
N HIS A 177 8.99 1.48 -2.81
CA HIS A 177 7.76 2.23 -2.55
C HIS A 177 7.95 3.64 -3.08
N THR A 178 7.23 4.03 -4.16
CA THR A 178 7.33 5.38 -4.73
C THR A 178 6.09 6.21 -4.41
N PHE A 179 6.29 7.39 -3.80
CA PHE A 179 5.18 8.24 -3.37
C PHE A 179 5.25 9.67 -3.90
N ILE A 180 4.06 10.22 -4.17
CA ILE A 180 3.81 11.62 -4.48
C ILE A 180 2.47 12.04 -3.87
N ALA A 181 2.40 13.28 -3.39
CA ALA A 181 1.17 13.84 -2.87
C ALA A 181 0.31 14.44 -3.99
N THR A 182 -1.00 14.24 -3.92
CA THR A 182 -1.98 14.56 -4.97
C THR A 182 -3.15 15.44 -4.49
N ASN A 183 -3.30 15.65 -3.17
CA ASN A 183 -4.22 16.66 -2.65
C ASN A 183 -3.73 18.09 -2.93
N ALA A 184 -4.69 19.01 -3.08
CA ALA A 184 -4.42 20.37 -3.54
C ALA A 184 -3.41 21.12 -2.66
N ILE A 185 -3.55 21.02 -1.33
CA ILE A 185 -2.69 21.70 -0.34
C ILE A 185 -1.25 21.21 -0.49
N HIS A 186 -1.02 19.91 -0.62
CA HIS A 186 0.33 19.38 -0.85
C HIS A 186 0.86 19.72 -2.25
N MET A 187 0.03 19.73 -3.30
CA MET A 187 0.47 20.11 -4.65
C MET A 187 0.92 21.58 -4.70
N GLU A 188 0.15 22.48 -4.10
CA GLU A 188 0.43 23.92 -4.04
C GLU A 188 1.63 24.24 -3.13
N PHE A 189 1.53 23.96 -1.83
CA PHE A 189 2.48 24.47 -0.84
C PHE A 189 3.75 23.61 -0.69
N LYS A 190 3.63 22.27 -0.83
CA LYS A 190 4.73 21.31 -0.56
C LYS A 190 5.48 20.89 -1.82
N LEU A 191 4.78 20.59 -2.91
CA LEU A 191 5.39 20.16 -4.18
C LEU A 191 5.66 21.34 -5.13
N ARG A 192 4.84 22.39 -5.06
CA ARG A 192 4.80 23.52 -6.02
C ARG A 192 4.65 23.02 -7.46
N LYS A 193 3.59 22.23 -7.69
CA LYS A 193 3.27 21.59 -8.97
C LYS A 193 1.80 21.69 -9.33
N THR A 194 1.52 21.74 -10.63
CA THR A 194 0.14 21.60 -11.13
C THR A 194 -0.30 20.14 -11.10
N LYS A 195 -1.61 19.90 -11.17
CA LYS A 195 -2.19 18.56 -11.22
C LYS A 195 -1.65 17.74 -12.41
N GLU A 196 -1.46 18.40 -13.55
CA GLU A 196 -0.94 17.81 -14.79
C GLU A 196 0.51 17.37 -14.59
N GLN A 197 1.35 18.20 -13.96
CA GLN A 197 2.73 17.84 -13.63
C GLN A 197 2.81 16.65 -12.66
N VAL A 198 1.87 16.55 -11.71
CA VAL A 198 1.77 15.39 -10.81
C VAL A 198 1.30 14.14 -11.57
N ILE A 199 0.37 14.28 -12.52
CA ILE A 199 -0.09 13.19 -13.40
C ILE A 199 1.03 12.69 -14.34
N GLU A 200 1.86 13.57 -14.91
CA GLU A 200 2.98 13.12 -15.74
C GLU A 200 4.08 12.44 -14.91
N ILE A 201 4.31 12.90 -13.67
CA ILE A 201 5.18 12.16 -12.73
C ILE A 201 4.56 10.79 -12.40
N ALA A 202 3.25 10.70 -12.18
CA ALA A 202 2.55 9.43 -11.95
C ALA A 202 2.75 8.45 -13.12
N LYS A 203 2.49 8.91 -14.35
CA LYS A 203 2.69 8.12 -15.58
C LYS A 203 4.14 7.68 -15.78
N SER A 204 5.11 8.49 -15.37
CA SER A 204 6.53 8.14 -15.45
C SER A 204 6.94 7.00 -14.51
N MET A 205 6.14 6.69 -13.48
CA MET A 205 6.30 5.52 -12.61
C MET A 205 5.62 4.26 -13.19
N ALA A 206 5.70 4.08 -14.51
CA ALA A 206 5.10 2.96 -15.23
C ALA A 206 5.60 1.59 -14.73
N GLY A 207 4.72 0.58 -14.75
CA GLY A 207 5.03 -0.76 -14.23
C GLY A 207 4.82 -0.92 -12.72
N ALA A 208 4.08 -0.01 -12.09
CA ALA A 208 3.59 -0.21 -10.73
C ALA A 208 2.79 -1.52 -10.61
N THR A 209 3.17 -2.36 -9.64
CA THR A 209 2.57 -3.67 -9.32
C THR A 209 1.61 -3.59 -8.13
N THR A 210 1.56 -2.44 -7.48
CA THR A 210 0.68 -2.16 -6.34
C THR A 210 0.34 -0.67 -6.35
N LEU A 211 -0.94 -0.35 -6.11
CA LEU A 211 -1.43 0.99 -5.86
C LEU A 211 -1.74 1.14 -4.36
N ASN A 212 -1.01 1.98 -3.65
CA ASN A 212 -1.28 2.27 -2.24
C ASN A 212 -2.16 3.51 -2.09
N ILE A 213 -3.25 3.39 -1.32
CA ILE A 213 -4.21 4.43 -1.01
C ILE A 213 -4.13 4.74 0.50
N PRO A 214 -3.34 5.74 0.91
CA PRO A 214 -3.22 6.11 2.31
C PRO A 214 -4.28 7.13 2.75
N ASP A 215 -4.92 6.91 3.89
CA ASP A 215 -5.50 7.99 4.68
C ASP A 215 -4.38 8.59 5.56
N THR A 216 -3.68 9.58 4.99
CA THR A 216 -2.53 10.23 5.65
C THR A 216 -2.91 11.11 6.84
N VAL A 217 -4.19 11.49 6.97
CA VAL A 217 -4.69 12.41 8.02
C VAL A 217 -5.49 11.66 9.09
N GLY A 218 -5.93 10.43 8.81
CA GLY A 218 -6.59 9.53 9.76
C GLY A 218 -8.04 9.90 10.09
N ILE A 219 -8.71 10.62 9.19
CA ILE A 219 -10.04 11.23 9.41
C ILE A 219 -11.17 10.61 8.60
N THR A 220 -10.90 9.69 7.69
CA THR A 220 -11.94 9.02 6.89
C THR A 220 -12.64 7.95 7.74
N VAL A 221 -13.96 7.84 7.68
CA VAL A 221 -14.69 6.75 8.35
C VAL A 221 -14.78 5.48 7.47
N PRO A 222 -14.95 4.26 8.03
CA PRO A 222 -14.88 3.01 7.25
C PRO A 222 -15.83 2.91 6.05
N THR A 223 -17.01 3.54 6.14
CA THR A 223 -17.99 3.59 5.04
C THR A 223 -17.54 4.49 3.89
N GLU A 224 -16.92 5.62 4.19
CA GLU A 224 -16.37 6.56 3.20
C GLU A 224 -15.10 5.99 2.56
N PHE A 225 -14.21 5.40 3.36
CA PHE A 225 -12.98 4.79 2.85
C PHE A 225 -13.27 3.53 2.01
N GLY A 226 -14.21 2.68 2.46
CA GLY A 226 -14.70 1.55 1.67
C GLY A 226 -15.33 1.98 0.34
N LYS A 227 -16.08 3.09 0.35
CA LYS A 227 -16.61 3.70 -0.89
C LYS A 227 -15.49 4.21 -1.79
N LEU A 228 -14.52 4.96 -1.26
CA LEU A 228 -13.36 5.47 -2.03
C LEU A 228 -12.60 4.33 -2.75
N ILE A 229 -12.33 3.23 -2.04
CA ILE A 229 -11.67 2.06 -2.65
C ILE A 229 -12.56 1.38 -3.71
N SER A 230 -13.88 1.35 -3.50
CA SER A 230 -14.84 0.85 -4.51
C SER A 230 -14.88 1.74 -5.76
N ASP A 231 -14.93 3.06 -5.59
CA ASP A 231 -14.97 4.04 -6.67
C ASP A 231 -13.64 4.04 -7.46
N ILE A 232 -12.49 3.90 -6.79
CA ILE A 232 -11.18 3.70 -7.44
C ILE A 232 -11.17 2.41 -8.27
N LYS A 233 -11.66 1.29 -7.73
CA LYS A 233 -11.78 0.00 -8.46
C LYS A 233 -12.71 0.09 -9.68
N ALA A 234 -13.80 0.85 -9.60
CA ALA A 234 -14.76 0.98 -10.68
C ALA A 234 -14.30 1.91 -11.81
N ASN A 235 -13.48 2.93 -11.51
CA ASN A 235 -13.17 4.02 -12.45
C ASN A 235 -11.71 4.10 -12.92
N THR A 236 -10.84 3.17 -12.51
CA THR A 236 -9.40 3.17 -12.88
C THR A 236 -9.07 2.05 -13.88
N PRO A 237 -8.84 2.35 -15.18
CA PRO A 237 -8.45 1.32 -16.14
C PRO A 237 -7.13 0.64 -15.76
N GLY A 238 -7.08 -0.69 -15.84
CA GLY A 238 -5.88 -1.47 -15.53
C GLY A 238 -5.70 -1.82 -14.04
N ILE A 239 -6.59 -1.34 -13.16
CA ILE A 239 -6.56 -1.59 -11.70
C ILE A 239 -6.64 -3.09 -11.36
N GLU A 240 -7.25 -3.89 -12.23
CA GLU A 240 -7.33 -5.34 -12.13
C GLU A 240 -5.97 -6.06 -12.25
N ASN A 241 -4.94 -5.36 -12.75
CA ASN A 241 -3.59 -5.89 -12.92
C ASN A 241 -2.64 -5.49 -11.78
N VAL A 242 -3.12 -4.87 -10.70
CA VAL A 242 -2.32 -4.45 -9.53
C VAL A 242 -3.00 -4.80 -8.21
N ILE A 243 -2.20 -4.96 -7.16
CA ILE A 243 -2.73 -5.06 -5.79
C ILE A 243 -3.10 -3.66 -5.29
N ILE A 244 -4.26 -3.50 -4.64
CA ILE A 244 -4.56 -2.29 -3.86
C ILE A 244 -4.04 -2.50 -2.43
N SER A 245 -3.26 -1.54 -1.94
CA SER A 245 -2.83 -1.44 -0.54
C SER A 245 -3.55 -0.28 0.14
N THR A 246 -3.74 -0.36 1.45
CA THR A 246 -4.35 0.70 2.28
C THR A 246 -3.46 0.99 3.48
N HIS A 247 -3.23 2.27 3.74
CA HIS A 247 -2.36 2.75 4.81
C HIS A 247 -3.15 3.78 5.62
N CYS A 248 -3.56 3.44 6.84
CA CYS A 248 -4.45 4.30 7.61
C CYS A 248 -3.76 4.80 8.88
N GLN A 249 -3.56 6.12 8.97
CA GLN A 249 -3.26 6.78 10.24
C GLN A 249 -4.53 6.79 11.12
N ASN A 250 -4.34 6.97 12.42
CA ASN A 250 -5.33 6.62 13.45
C ASN A 250 -5.90 7.82 14.22
N ASP A 251 -5.91 9.01 13.62
CA ASP A 251 -6.30 10.28 14.27
C ASP A 251 -7.75 10.28 14.81
N LEU A 252 -8.65 9.44 14.27
CA LEU A 252 -9.98 9.17 14.84
C LEU A 252 -10.13 7.83 15.59
N GLY A 253 -9.07 7.04 15.76
CA GLY A 253 -9.14 5.70 16.36
C GLY A 253 -9.72 4.62 15.44
N LEU A 254 -9.78 4.87 14.13
CA LEU A 254 -10.46 4.03 13.13
C LEU A 254 -9.52 3.28 12.16
N SER A 255 -8.20 3.34 12.33
CA SER A 255 -7.25 2.73 11.37
C SER A 255 -7.45 1.22 11.20
N THR A 256 -7.52 0.48 12.32
CA THR A 256 -7.84 -0.97 12.36
C THR A 256 -9.24 -1.29 11.80
N ALA A 257 -10.14 -0.30 11.69
CA ALA A 257 -11.45 -0.43 11.06
C ALA A 257 -11.42 -0.17 9.54
N ASN A 258 -10.61 0.80 9.09
CA ASN A 258 -10.45 1.21 7.69
C ASN A 258 -9.54 0.28 6.86
N THR A 259 -8.52 -0.34 7.49
CA THR A 259 -7.46 -1.06 6.75
C THR A 259 -7.94 -2.44 6.28
N VAL A 260 -7.92 -2.68 4.96
CA VAL A 260 -8.40 -3.93 4.32
C VAL A 260 -7.27 -4.66 3.56
N SER A 261 -6.17 -3.98 3.25
CA SER A 261 -4.91 -4.60 2.80
C SER A 261 -3.75 -3.76 3.29
N LEU A 262 -2.77 -4.37 3.96
CA LEU A 262 -2.32 -3.81 5.23
C LEU A 262 -0.96 -3.14 5.16
N GLU A 263 -0.88 -1.82 5.30
CA GLU A 263 0.31 -1.16 5.88
C GLU A 263 0.07 -0.89 7.37
N VAL A 264 0.92 -1.48 8.21
CA VAL A 264 0.78 -1.56 9.67
C VAL A 264 2.13 -1.36 10.37
N THR A 265 2.11 -1.22 11.69
CA THR A 265 3.32 -1.25 12.54
C THR A 265 3.11 -2.02 13.84
N ILE A 266 4.21 -2.49 14.43
CA ILE A 266 4.25 -3.10 15.77
C ILE A 266 3.74 -2.08 16.80
N ASN A 267 2.81 -2.51 17.66
CA ASN A 267 2.08 -1.69 18.64
C ASN A 267 1.39 -0.45 18.03
N GLY A 268 1.18 -0.41 16.72
CA GLY A 268 0.60 0.73 16.01
C GLY A 268 1.35 2.04 16.28
N ILE A 269 2.67 2.09 16.10
CA ILE A 269 3.49 3.33 16.15
C ILE A 269 3.55 4.05 14.79
N GLY A 270 3.78 5.37 14.77
CA GLY A 270 3.67 6.20 13.55
C GLY A 270 3.70 7.71 13.80
N GLU A 271 3.33 8.52 12.80
CA GLU A 271 3.08 9.95 12.98
C GLU A 271 1.83 10.22 13.86
N ARG A 272 1.85 11.28 14.67
CA ARG A 272 0.67 11.79 15.43
C ARG A 272 -0.03 10.70 16.26
N ALA A 273 -1.28 10.37 15.92
CA ALA A 273 -2.10 9.32 16.54
C ALA A 273 -1.74 7.89 16.08
N ARG A 274 -0.78 7.78 15.15
CA ARG A 274 -0.05 6.58 14.71
C ARG A 274 -0.80 5.70 13.69
N ASN A 275 -0.18 4.59 13.27
CA ASN A 275 -0.71 3.65 12.28
C ASN A 275 -1.67 2.60 12.87
N ALA A 276 -2.31 1.83 11.99
CA ALA A 276 -2.94 0.55 12.36
C ALA A 276 -1.95 -0.43 13.01
N SER A 277 -2.38 -1.07 14.12
CA SER A 277 -1.58 -2.06 14.84
C SER A 277 -1.55 -3.39 14.11
N LEU A 278 -0.34 -3.91 13.88
CA LEU A 278 -0.08 -5.26 13.38
C LEU A 278 -0.80 -6.33 14.22
N GLU A 279 -0.80 -6.17 15.53
CA GLU A 279 -1.34 -7.12 16.51
C GLU A 279 -2.87 -7.16 16.48
N GLU A 280 -3.54 -6.01 16.48
CA GLU A 280 -5.00 -5.91 16.39
C GLU A 280 -5.52 -6.44 15.04
N VAL A 281 -4.87 -6.03 13.95
CA VAL A 281 -5.23 -6.44 12.60
C VAL A 281 -5.06 -7.94 12.41
N ARG A 282 -3.95 -8.53 12.89
CA ARG A 282 -3.73 -9.98 12.83
C ARG A 282 -4.71 -10.76 13.70
N LYS A 283 -5.11 -10.19 14.86
CA LYS A 283 -6.19 -10.76 15.69
C LYS A 283 -7.55 -10.73 14.98
N ARG A 284 -7.81 -9.71 14.15
CA ARG A 284 -9.05 -9.58 13.36
C ARG A 284 -9.12 -10.53 12.17
N LEU A 285 -8.01 -10.72 11.46
CA LEU A 285 -7.93 -11.65 10.31
C LEU A 285 -7.82 -13.12 10.73
N GLY A 286 -7.31 -13.39 11.92
CA GLY A 286 -7.06 -14.75 12.41
C GLY A 286 -5.81 -15.40 11.80
N PRO A 287 -5.60 -16.70 12.04
CA PRO A 287 -4.46 -17.44 11.50
C PRO A 287 -4.74 -18.07 10.12
N PHE A 288 -3.66 -18.34 9.36
CA PHE A 288 -3.54 -19.15 8.12
C PHE A 288 -3.97 -18.52 6.77
N ALA A 289 -3.09 -18.60 5.75
CA ALA A 289 -3.39 -18.98 4.35
C ALA A 289 -2.07 -19.20 3.50
N PRO A 290 -2.04 -20.03 2.41
CA PRO A 290 -0.79 -20.63 1.87
C PRO A 290 -0.52 -20.59 0.32
N ALA A 291 0.61 -21.21 -0.12
CA ALA A 291 1.26 -21.43 -1.45
C ALA A 291 0.40 -21.60 -2.75
N PRO A 292 0.94 -21.51 -4.01
CA PRO A 292 2.25 -21.06 -4.57
C PRO A 292 2.09 -19.94 -5.68
N SER A 293 2.97 -19.57 -6.65
CA SER A 293 4.36 -19.95 -7.07
C SER A 293 5.18 -18.76 -7.70
N LEU A 294 6.53 -18.84 -7.68
CA LEU A 294 7.60 -18.15 -8.47
C LEU A 294 7.70 -16.61 -8.69
N ASN A 295 8.94 -16.10 -8.48
CA ASN A 295 9.65 -14.91 -9.01
C ASN A 295 8.89 -13.68 -9.55
N GLY A 296 9.13 -12.51 -8.93
CA GLY A 296 9.01 -11.21 -9.59
C GLY A 296 9.71 -10.06 -8.84
N LYS A 297 10.16 -9.03 -9.59
CA LYS A 297 10.59 -7.72 -9.05
C LYS A 297 9.38 -6.80 -8.96
N SER A 298 9.31 -5.90 -7.97
CA SER A 298 8.11 -5.11 -7.71
C SER A 298 8.34 -3.62 -7.48
N LEU A 299 7.37 -2.83 -7.91
CA LEU A 299 7.29 -1.37 -7.76
C LEU A 299 5.91 -1.02 -7.20
N ILE A 300 5.84 -0.06 -6.28
CA ILE A 300 4.57 0.47 -5.72
C ILE A 300 4.44 1.94 -6.13
N TYR A 301 3.23 2.36 -6.45
CA TYR A 301 2.87 3.75 -6.60
C TYR A 301 1.84 4.16 -5.54
N VAL A 302 2.04 5.31 -4.88
CA VAL A 302 1.12 5.85 -3.85
C VAL A 302 0.31 7.02 -4.39
N LEU A 303 -1.01 7.01 -4.19
CA LEU A 303 -1.87 8.18 -4.39
C LEU A 303 -2.17 8.88 -3.06
N ALA A 304 -1.29 9.82 -2.71
CA ALA A 304 -1.47 10.88 -1.69
C ALA A 304 -2.76 11.71 -1.80
N PHE A 305 -3.93 11.19 -1.42
CA PHE A 305 -5.17 11.98 -1.33
C PHE A 305 -5.18 12.99 -0.15
#